data_AF-A0A2D5XVJ7-F1
#
_entry.id   AF-A0A2D5XVJ7-F1
#
_cell.length_a   1.000
_cell.length_b   1.000
_cell.length_c   1.000
_cell.angle_alpha   90.00
_cell.angle_beta   90.00
_cell.angle_gamma   90.00
#
_symmetry.space_group_name_H-M   'P 1'
#
loop_
_entity.id
_entity.type
_entity.pdbx_description
1 polymer ?
#
loop_
_entity_poly.entity_id
_entity_poly.type
_entity_poly.pdbx_seq_one_letter_code
_entity_poly.pdbx_strand_id
1 'polypeptide(L)'
;VERVFAVPVLGCPILFGVSANDRRWADNRSADFLGWKPQDNAEAHLARLDAEQGDPDPAAPDFHHIGGPYVDMPVMTDADNEA
;
A
#
# COMPACT_ATOMS: atom_id res chain seq x y z
N VAL A 1 -10.39 10.29 4.55
CA VAL A 1 -11.22 9.97 5.75
C VAL A 1 -12.61 10.59 5.68
N GLU A 2 -12.75 11.86 5.27
CA GLU A 2 -14.05 12.58 5.22
C GLU A 2 -15.22 11.80 4.60
N ARG A 3 -15.01 11.11 3.46
CA ARG A 3 -16.07 10.35 2.79
C ARG A 3 -16.65 9.22 3.62
N VAL A 4 -15.84 8.58 4.48
CA VAL A 4 -16.30 7.50 5.37
C VAL A 4 -17.36 8.01 6.35
N PHE A 5 -17.24 9.27 6.78
CA PHE A 5 -18.21 9.90 7.69
C PHE A 5 -19.36 10.60 6.98
N ALA A 6 -19.19 10.98 5.72
CA ALA A 6 -20.16 11.77 4.98
C ALA A 6 -21.25 10.94 4.27
N VAL A 7 -21.00 9.64 4.03
CA VAL A 7 -21.95 8.77 3.33
C VAL A 7 -23.13 8.40 4.24
N PRO A 8 -24.37 8.34 3.73
CA PRO A 8 -25.54 8.02 4.54
C PRO A 8 -25.53 6.58 5.06
N VAL A 9 -24.89 5.66 4.34
CA VAL A 9 -24.70 4.26 4.74
C VAL A 9 -23.29 3.85 4.35
N LEU A 10 -22.50 3.43 5.34
CA LEU A 10 -21.15 2.91 5.13
C LEU A 10 -21.13 1.38 4.92
N GLY A 11 -21.80 0.65 5.81
CA GLY A 11 -21.68 -0.82 5.88
C GLY A 11 -20.36 -1.25 6.53
N CYS A 12 -19.72 -2.28 5.97
CA CYS A 12 -18.40 -2.77 6.40
C CYS A 12 -17.50 -3.05 5.17
N PRO A 13 -17.17 -2.04 4.35
CA PRO A 13 -16.36 -2.24 3.16
C PRO A 13 -14.88 -2.39 3.53
N ILE A 14 -14.17 -3.25 2.79
CA ILE A 14 -12.71 -3.26 2.79
C ILE A 14 -12.23 -2.17 1.84
N LEU A 15 -11.29 -1.34 2.30
CA LEU A 15 -10.68 -0.28 1.51
C LEU A 15 -9.16 -0.44 1.52
N PHE A 16 -8.55 -0.40 0.35
CA PHE A 16 -7.10 -0.31 0.23
C PHE A 16 -6.67 1.16 0.29
N GLY A 17 -5.90 1.51 1.31
CA GLY A 17 -5.36 2.87 1.51
C GLY A 17 -4.21 3.19 0.56
N VAL A 18 -4.50 3.33 -0.73
CA VAL A 18 -3.51 3.61 -1.78
C VAL A 18 -3.94 4.85 -2.57
N SER A 19 -3.00 5.73 -2.88
CA SER A 19 -3.24 6.91 -3.72
C SER A 19 -3.53 6.52 -5.18
N ALA A 20 -3.72 7.49 -6.07
CA ALA A 20 -4.02 7.27 -7.50
C ALA A 20 -2.76 6.86 -8.29
N ASN A 21 -2.02 5.88 -7.76
CA ASN A 21 -0.74 5.46 -8.31
C ASN A 21 -0.96 4.76 -9.66
N ASP A 22 -0.12 5.08 -10.63
CA ASP A 22 -0.11 4.40 -11.94
C ASP A 22 0.18 2.90 -11.77
N ARG A 23 1.11 2.58 -10.85
CA ARG A 23 1.55 1.22 -10.50
C ARG A 23 0.87 0.65 -9.26
N ARG A 24 -0.42 0.92 -9.07
CA ARG A 24 -1.19 0.37 -7.93
C ARG A 24 -1.48 -1.13 -8.12
N TRP A 25 -1.45 -1.87 -7.02
CA TRP A 25 -1.78 -3.30 -6.96
C TRP A 25 -3.21 -3.56 -6.43
N ALA A 26 -3.89 -2.53 -5.95
CA ALA A 26 -5.18 -2.60 -5.30
C ALA A 26 -6.32 -2.02 -6.15
N ASP A 27 -7.52 -2.58 -5.97
CA ASP A 27 -8.76 -2.16 -6.63
C ASP A 27 -9.85 -1.84 -5.60
N ASN A 28 -10.35 -0.60 -5.62
CA ASN A 28 -11.40 -0.10 -4.74
C ASN A 28 -12.74 0.14 -5.45
N ARG A 29 -12.93 -0.34 -6.70
CA ARG A 29 -14.17 -0.09 -7.48
C ARG A 29 -15.45 -0.53 -6.76
N SER A 30 -15.39 -1.57 -5.94
CA SER A 30 -16.54 -2.02 -5.12
C SER A 30 -16.99 -0.97 -4.08
N ALA A 31 -16.14 0.00 -3.77
CA ALA A 31 -16.39 1.08 -2.83
C ALA A 31 -16.62 2.45 -3.50
N ASP A 32 -16.83 2.49 -4.82
CA ASP A 32 -17.08 3.75 -5.56
C ASP A 32 -18.28 4.54 -5.03
N PHE A 33 -19.23 3.88 -4.35
CA PHE A 33 -20.36 4.52 -3.67
C PHE A 33 -19.94 5.53 -2.59
N LEU A 34 -18.71 5.44 -2.09
CA LEU A 34 -18.16 6.42 -1.14
C LEU A 34 -17.89 7.78 -1.80
N GLY A 35 -17.72 7.83 -3.12
CA GLY A 35 -17.31 9.04 -3.84
C GLY A 35 -15.92 9.55 -3.45
N TRP A 36 -15.07 8.69 -2.87
CA TRP A 36 -13.67 9.01 -2.59
C TRP A 36 -12.83 8.74 -3.83
N LYS A 37 -12.02 9.73 -4.21
CA LYS A 37 -11.04 9.61 -5.30
C LYS A 37 -9.70 10.11 -4.78
N PRO A 38 -8.66 9.26 -4.64
CA PRO A 38 -7.33 9.73 -4.29
C PRO A 38 -6.81 10.68 -5.39
N GLN A 39 -6.00 11.68 -5.01
CA GLN A 39 -5.53 12.73 -5.93
C GLN A 39 -4.03 12.65 -6.21
N ASP A 40 -3.24 12.20 -5.22
CA ASP A 40 -1.79 12.09 -5.37
C ASP A 40 -1.39 10.85 -6.17
N ASN A 41 -0.19 10.87 -6.76
CA ASN A 41 0.38 9.75 -7.51
C ASN A 41 1.88 9.63 -7.20
N ALA A 42 2.30 8.45 -6.77
CA ALA A 42 3.70 8.14 -6.44
C ALA A 42 4.67 8.23 -7.63
N GLU A 43 4.19 8.15 -8.88
CA GLU A 43 5.03 8.23 -10.09
C GLU A 43 5.83 9.54 -10.15
N ALA A 44 5.34 10.61 -9.52
CA ALA A 44 6.06 11.89 -9.38
C ALA A 44 7.42 11.77 -8.65
N HIS A 45 7.64 10.70 -7.89
CA HIS A 45 8.87 10.46 -7.13
C HIS A 45 9.80 9.44 -7.78
N LEU A 46 9.38 8.77 -8.85
CA LEU A 46 10.12 7.66 -9.45
C LEU A 46 11.55 8.07 -9.86
N ALA A 47 11.68 9.12 -10.67
CA ALA A 47 13.00 9.54 -11.18
C ALA A 47 14.01 9.88 -10.08
N ARG A 48 13.53 10.42 -8.94
CA ARG A 48 14.39 10.70 -7.79
C ARG A 48 14.81 9.40 -7.09
N LEU A 49 13.88 8.47 -6.89
CA LEU A 49 14.16 7.19 -6.23
C LEU A 49 15.08 6.32 -7.09
N ASP A 50 14.87 6.24 -8.40
CA ASP A 50 15.74 5.50 -9.33
C ASP A 50 17.18 6.04 -9.27
N ALA A 51 17.35 7.36 -9.19
CA ALA A 51 18.68 7.98 -9.08
C ALA A 51 19.35 7.76 -7.71
N GLU A 52 18.56 7.70 -6.63
CA GLU A 52 19.07 7.52 -5.25
C GLU A 52 19.32 6.05 -4.89
N GLN A 53 18.49 5.14 -5.39
CA GLN A 53 18.43 3.75 -4.93
C GLN A 53 18.90 2.75 -6.00
N GLY A 54 18.84 3.10 -7.28
CA GLY A 54 19.09 2.19 -8.38
C GLY A 54 18.04 1.09 -8.51
N ASP A 55 18.31 0.12 -9.37
CA ASP A 55 17.43 -1.03 -9.57
C ASP A 55 17.56 -2.02 -8.40
N PRO A 56 16.45 -2.57 -7.89
CA PRO A 56 16.49 -3.62 -6.88
C PRO A 56 17.09 -4.91 -7.44
N ASP A 57 17.67 -5.74 -6.56
CA ASP A 57 18.12 -7.08 -6.93
C ASP A 57 16.92 -7.91 -7.45
N PRO A 58 16.96 -8.42 -8.70
CA PRO A 58 15.88 -9.24 -9.26
C PRO A 58 15.63 -10.56 -8.52
N ALA A 59 16.52 -10.97 -7.61
CA ALA A 59 16.32 -12.14 -6.76
C ALA A 59 15.71 -11.80 -5.39
N ALA A 60 15.58 -10.52 -5.03
CA ALA A 60 15.10 -10.11 -3.73
C ALA A 60 13.57 -10.33 -3.59
N PRO A 61 13.11 -11.17 -2.65
CA PRO A 61 11.71 -11.57 -2.56
C PRO A 61 10.78 -10.44 -2.09
N ASP A 62 11.30 -9.45 -1.38
CA ASP A 62 10.56 -8.26 -0.95
C ASP A 62 10.10 -7.38 -2.12
N PHE A 63 10.79 -7.39 -3.27
CA PHE A 63 10.34 -6.74 -4.51
C PHE A 63 9.37 -7.60 -5.34
N HIS A 64 9.16 -8.88 -4.98
CA HIS A 64 8.25 -9.79 -5.69
C HIS A 64 6.87 -9.91 -5.04
N HIS A 65 6.72 -9.45 -3.81
CA HIS A 65 5.51 -9.64 -3.02
C HIS A 65 5.04 -8.32 -2.42
N ILE A 66 3.72 -8.12 -2.35
CA ILE A 66 3.11 -6.88 -1.82
C ILE A 66 3.44 -6.60 -0.35
N GLY A 67 3.95 -7.60 0.38
CA GLY A 67 4.37 -7.48 1.77
C GLY A 67 5.71 -6.78 1.95
N GLY A 68 6.50 -6.58 0.88
CA GLY A 68 7.82 -6.01 1.01
C GLY A 68 8.72 -6.83 1.95
N PRO A 69 9.56 -6.20 2.78
CA PRO A 69 10.51 -6.88 3.66
C PRO A 69 9.88 -7.87 4.66
N TYR A 70 8.57 -7.79 4.89
CA TYR A 70 7.85 -8.71 5.78
C TYR A 70 7.89 -10.17 5.31
N VAL A 71 8.17 -10.45 4.03
CA VAL A 71 8.23 -11.83 3.53
C VAL A 71 9.42 -12.61 4.06
N ASP A 72 10.49 -11.92 4.45
CA ASP A 72 11.70 -12.52 5.00
C ASP A 72 11.77 -12.43 6.53
N MET A 73 10.77 -11.82 7.17
CA MET A 73 10.76 -11.69 8.62
C MET A 73 10.58 -13.07 9.28
N PRO A 74 11.41 -13.43 10.27
CA PRO A 74 11.24 -14.67 11.01
C PRO A 74 9.97 -14.61 11.85
N VAL A 75 9.48 -15.79 12.26
CA VAL A 75 8.42 -15.88 13.27
C VAL A 75 8.96 -15.32 14.57
N MET A 76 8.37 -14.21 15.02
CA MET A 76 8.67 -13.66 16.34
C MET A 76 8.22 -14.65 17.43
N THR A 77 9.07 -14.84 18.42
CA THR A 77 8.79 -15.62 19.62
C THR A 77 8.54 -14.69 20.80
N ASP A 78 7.96 -15.22 21.88
CA ASP A 78 7.76 -14.44 23.11
C ASP A 78 9.10 -13.90 23.67
N ALA A 79 10.21 -14.60 23.44
CA ALA A 79 11.55 -14.16 23.84
C ALA A 79 12.03 -12.91 23.10
N ASP A 80 11.55 -12.67 21.87
CA ASP A 80 11.91 -11.50 21.07
C ASP A 80 11.14 -10.23 21.48
N ASN A 81 10.05 -10.38 22.26
CA ASN A 81 9.18 -9.29 22.72
C ASN A 81 9.58 -8.69 24.07
N GLU A 82 10.48 -9.34 24.81
CA GLU A 82 10.91 -8.91 26.15
C GLU A 82 12.28 -8.19 26.17
N ALA A 83 12.91 -8.02 24.99
CA ALA A 83 14.19 -7.32 24.80
C ALA A 83 14.00 -5.88 24.30
#